data_AF-A0A564Y9G0-F1
#
_entry.id   AF-A0A564Y9G0-F1
#
_cell.length_a   1.000
_cell.length_b   1.000
_cell.length_c   1.000
_cell.angle_alpha   90.00
_cell.angle_beta   90.00
_cell.angle_gamma   90.00
#
_symmetry.space_group_name_H-M   'P 1'
#
loop_
_entity.id
_entity.type
_entity.pdbx_description
1 polymer ?
#
loop_
_entity_poly.entity_id
_entity_poly.type
_entity_poly.pdbx_seq_one_letter_code
_entity_poly.pdbx_strand_id
1 'polypeptide(L)'
;MDTESICGQISSGLIPQAEELIRIWTYAGYSTLQVEQKVALIVKSCKTAFDEFIKSENKLLFELNAKIETQRQTVAESCSTLGLPPYLPPHGLTTCQLLEDLTEKISELEQEKVNRRKEFRRLCHEIITSSLQLGHEASTIKAKVTFANNIPSKEDLSHLQSILDENNATLGPLVSQLNALQADIQRIATEIAYAPKTERENSLLHMEAYGREATPDKMLNGYDEDINIDEEIRKTTERLKGAQPNESDLEELKSMRSSLVKEKARLMGTCEELKLYLANMWKRLDKPAEECKAFLETCEGFTPHSLQILQNEADACRKERLQTVQTYLPAVKTELLDLARICCLESQETVNLAKFESNTNQDRREELLDYMEQRIEELEVIFQRNRKVYESISAFQSSFNALQKVEQRLKDPSILSNRGGILLKTEKEKKRLLKEVEKYEKEALAAIGEYEREKGQPFLLSNGKTFDQAVEEQWNVAAVQMRGTRSLSVAGRRPTSGTRPTTQIC
;
A
#
# COMPACT_ATOMS: atom_id res chain seq x y z
N MET A 1 -20.18 13.09 -80.56
CA MET A 1 -19.96 12.76 -81.99
C MET A 1 -21.13 13.28 -82.77
N ASP A 2 -20.89 13.98 -83.88
CA ASP A 2 -21.94 14.47 -84.78
C ASP A 2 -22.14 13.50 -85.96
N THR A 3 -23.27 13.68 -86.65
CA THR A 3 -23.64 12.84 -87.81
C THR A 3 -22.59 12.92 -88.92
N GLU A 4 -21.99 14.09 -89.11
CA GLU A 4 -20.96 14.32 -90.13
C GLU A 4 -19.69 13.50 -89.87
N SER A 5 -19.23 13.41 -88.61
CA SER A 5 -18.10 12.56 -88.23
C SER A 5 -18.39 11.07 -88.47
N ILE A 6 -19.58 10.59 -88.12
CA ILE A 6 -19.96 9.18 -88.29
C ILE A 6 -20.05 8.82 -89.77
N CYS A 7 -20.76 9.64 -90.55
CA CYS A 7 -20.87 9.47 -91.99
C CYS A 7 -19.50 9.59 -92.69
N GLY A 8 -18.63 10.50 -92.24
CA GLY A 8 -17.26 10.66 -92.73
C GLY A 8 -16.42 9.39 -92.53
N GLN A 9 -16.44 8.80 -91.34
CA GLN A 9 -15.70 7.57 -91.06
C GLN A 9 -16.20 6.39 -91.90
N ILE A 10 -17.53 6.20 -91.96
CA ILE A 10 -18.13 5.11 -92.74
C ILE A 10 -17.84 5.26 -94.24
N SER A 11 -18.00 6.48 -94.77
CA SER A 11 -17.72 6.75 -96.19
C SER A 11 -16.24 6.51 -96.53
N SER A 12 -15.31 7.00 -95.71
CA SER A 12 -13.87 6.76 -95.90
C SER A 12 -13.50 5.28 -95.90
N GLY A 13 -14.17 4.47 -95.06
CA GLY A 13 -13.98 3.03 -95.00
C GLY A 13 -14.60 2.23 -96.14
N LEU A 14 -15.50 2.83 -96.93
CA LEU A 14 -16.20 2.19 -98.06
C LEU A 14 -15.69 2.65 -99.44
N ILE A 15 -15.00 3.79 -99.52
CA ILE A 15 -14.45 4.34 -100.77
C ILE A 15 -13.50 3.35 -101.48
N PRO A 16 -12.53 2.71 -100.82
CA PRO A 16 -11.62 1.76 -101.49
C PRO A 16 -12.34 0.57 -102.13
N GLN A 17 -13.38 0.05 -101.48
CA GLN A 17 -14.20 -1.05 -101.96
C GLN A 17 -15.09 -0.61 -103.12
N ALA A 18 -15.58 0.62 -103.09
CA ALA A 18 -16.32 1.22 -104.20
C ALA A 18 -15.41 1.41 -105.44
N GLU A 19 -14.18 1.88 -105.26
CA GLU A 19 -13.20 2.02 -106.35
C GLU A 19 -12.87 0.68 -107.02
N GLU A 20 -12.69 -0.38 -106.22
CA GLU A 20 -12.44 -1.73 -106.76
C GLU A 20 -13.66 -2.30 -107.49
N LEU A 21 -14.88 -2.08 -106.98
CA LEU A 21 -16.11 -2.45 -107.69
C LEU A 21 -16.25 -1.73 -109.03
N ILE A 22 -15.89 -0.45 -109.10
CA ILE A 22 -15.89 0.33 -110.34
C ILE A 22 -14.89 -0.25 -111.33
N ARG A 23 -13.69 -0.64 -110.90
CA ARG A 23 -12.68 -1.31 -111.76
C ARG A 23 -13.22 -2.63 -112.32
N ILE A 24 -13.82 -3.47 -111.48
CA ILE A 24 -14.44 -4.75 -111.88
C ILE A 24 -15.56 -4.51 -112.88
N TRP A 25 -16.45 -3.54 -112.63
CA TRP A 25 -17.56 -3.24 -113.53
C TRP A 25 -17.12 -2.66 -114.87
N THR A 26 -16.07 -1.83 -114.87
CA THR A 26 -15.44 -1.29 -116.08
C THR A 26 -14.80 -2.40 -116.90
N TYR A 27 -14.09 -3.33 -116.26
CA TYR A 27 -13.50 -4.50 -116.92
C TYR A 27 -14.56 -5.44 -117.50
N ALA A 28 -15.68 -5.64 -116.80
CA ALA A 28 -16.79 -6.48 -117.25
C ALA A 28 -17.68 -5.83 -118.34
N GLY A 29 -17.57 -4.52 -118.58
CA GLY A 29 -18.31 -3.79 -119.60
C GLY A 29 -19.81 -3.56 -119.29
N TYR A 30 -20.19 -3.43 -118.02
CA TYR A 30 -21.58 -3.16 -117.64
C TYR A 30 -22.06 -1.79 -118.13
N SER A 31 -23.34 -1.70 -118.55
CA SER A 31 -23.94 -0.41 -118.91
C SER A 31 -24.20 0.46 -117.67
N THR A 32 -24.30 1.78 -117.85
CA THR A 32 -24.58 2.74 -116.78
C THR A 32 -25.83 2.35 -115.97
N LEU A 33 -26.89 1.91 -116.66
CA LEU A 33 -28.13 1.44 -116.02
C LEU A 33 -27.92 0.18 -115.16
N GLN A 34 -27.08 -0.76 -115.60
CA GLN A 34 -26.77 -1.98 -114.84
C GLN A 34 -25.90 -1.67 -113.61
N VAL A 35 -24.96 -0.72 -113.72
CA VAL A 35 -24.16 -0.23 -112.60
C VAL A 35 -25.06 0.48 -111.58
N GLU A 36 -25.96 1.37 -112.01
CA GLU A 36 -26.92 2.06 -111.15
C GLU A 36 -27.82 1.07 -110.38
N GLN A 37 -28.31 0.02 -111.05
CA GLN A 37 -29.10 -1.04 -110.39
C GLN A 37 -28.29 -1.82 -109.34
N LYS A 38 -27.03 -2.15 -109.65
CA LYS A 38 -26.13 -2.82 -108.69
C LYS A 38 -25.77 -1.93 -107.50
N VAL A 39 -25.51 -0.65 -107.73
CA VAL A 39 -25.31 0.35 -106.67
C VAL A 39 -26.57 0.48 -105.81
N ALA A 40 -27.76 0.52 -106.41
CA ALA A 40 -29.02 0.56 -105.68
C ALA A 40 -29.22 -0.67 -104.77
N LEU A 41 -28.80 -1.87 -105.21
CA LEU A 41 -28.80 -3.07 -104.37
C LEU A 41 -27.83 -2.96 -103.19
N ILE A 42 -26.62 -2.43 -103.40
CA ILE A 42 -25.63 -2.19 -102.33
C ILE A 42 -26.18 -1.19 -101.32
N VAL A 43 -26.71 -0.05 -101.79
CA VAL A 43 -27.33 0.97 -100.93
C VAL A 43 -28.50 0.39 -100.13
N LYS A 44 -29.33 -0.46 -100.75
CA LYS A 44 -30.41 -1.16 -100.05
C LYS A 44 -29.86 -2.08 -98.95
N SER A 45 -28.81 -2.85 -99.24
CA SER A 45 -28.16 -3.71 -98.24
C SER A 45 -27.56 -2.92 -97.09
N CYS A 46 -26.89 -1.80 -97.37
CA CYS A 46 -26.36 -0.90 -96.33
C CYS A 46 -27.47 -0.32 -95.47
N LYS A 47 -28.58 0.13 -96.07
CA LYS A 47 -29.75 0.63 -95.33
C LYS A 47 -30.34 -0.45 -94.40
N THR A 48 -30.53 -1.67 -94.89
CA THR A 48 -31.01 -2.78 -94.05
C THR A 48 -30.08 -3.04 -92.87
N ALA A 49 -28.77 -3.02 -93.08
CA ALA A 49 -27.79 -3.19 -91.99
C ALA A 49 -27.86 -2.05 -90.95
N PHE A 50 -28.03 -0.79 -91.38
CA PHE A 50 -28.26 0.33 -90.44
C PHE A 50 -29.57 0.20 -89.67
N ASP A 51 -30.66 -0.20 -90.34
CA ASP A 51 -31.95 -0.40 -89.69
C ASP A 51 -31.88 -1.53 -88.64
N GLU A 52 -31.15 -2.61 -88.93
CA GLU A 52 -30.89 -3.68 -87.97
C GLU A 52 -30.06 -3.18 -86.78
N PHE A 53 -29.02 -2.38 -87.02
CA PHE A 53 -28.20 -1.78 -85.96
C PHE A 53 -28.99 -0.80 -85.09
N ILE A 54 -29.81 0.07 -85.71
CA ILE A 54 -30.69 0.99 -84.98
C ILE A 54 -31.72 0.21 -84.15
N LYS A 55 -32.27 -0.89 -84.68
CA LYS A 55 -33.17 -1.77 -83.92
C LYS A 55 -32.45 -2.42 -82.73
N SER A 56 -31.20 -2.88 -82.91
CA SER A 56 -30.44 -3.45 -81.79
C SER A 56 -30.12 -2.40 -80.73
N GLU A 57 -29.70 -1.19 -81.11
CA GLU A 57 -29.42 -0.10 -80.18
C GLU A 57 -30.68 0.36 -79.43
N ASN A 58 -31.82 0.49 -80.11
CA ASN A 58 -33.10 0.80 -79.45
C ASN A 58 -33.53 -0.30 -78.47
N LYS A 59 -33.27 -1.57 -78.80
CA LYS A 59 -33.52 -2.69 -77.89
C LYS A 59 -32.62 -2.61 -76.66
N LEU A 60 -31.33 -2.32 -76.82
CA LEU A 60 -30.39 -2.11 -75.71
C LEU A 60 -30.84 -0.95 -74.81
N LEU A 61 -31.29 0.16 -75.40
CA LEU A 61 -31.80 1.31 -74.65
C LEU A 61 -33.07 0.96 -73.85
N PHE A 62 -33.97 0.15 -74.42
CA PHE A 62 -35.15 -0.35 -73.70
C PHE A 62 -34.75 -1.25 -72.52
N GLU A 63 -33.82 -2.19 -72.72
CA GLU A 63 -33.29 -3.05 -71.67
C GLU A 63 -32.61 -2.25 -70.56
N LEU A 64 -31.86 -1.21 -70.90
CA LEU A 64 -31.20 -0.31 -69.95
C LEU A 64 -32.20 0.47 -69.10
N ASN A 65 -33.28 1.01 -69.72
CA ASN A 65 -34.35 1.67 -68.98
C ASN A 65 -35.11 0.73 -68.06
N ALA A 66 -35.36 -0.52 -68.50
CA ALA A 66 -35.95 -1.54 -67.64
C ALA A 66 -35.07 -1.80 -66.41
N LYS A 67 -33.75 -1.88 -66.60
CA LYS A 67 -32.78 -2.03 -65.50
C LYS A 67 -32.79 -0.84 -64.54
N ILE A 68 -32.87 0.39 -65.05
CA ILE A 68 -32.98 1.60 -64.22
C ILE A 68 -34.24 1.55 -63.33
N GLU A 69 -35.39 1.15 -63.87
CA GLU A 69 -36.61 1.04 -63.07
C GLU A 69 -36.49 -0.04 -61.99
N THR A 70 -35.88 -1.19 -62.30
CA THR A 70 -35.59 -2.21 -61.27
C THR A 70 -34.66 -1.69 -60.17
N GLN A 71 -33.60 -0.95 -60.53
CA GLN A 71 -32.69 -0.36 -59.56
C GLN A 71 -33.36 0.73 -58.71
N ARG A 72 -34.22 1.57 -59.31
CA ARG A 72 -35.02 2.55 -58.57
C ARG A 72 -35.91 1.88 -57.53
N GLN A 73 -36.54 0.77 -57.89
CA GLN A 73 -37.34 -0.02 -56.96
C GLN A 73 -36.47 -0.57 -55.83
N THR A 74 -35.32 -1.17 -56.13
CA THR A 74 -34.38 -1.69 -55.11
C THR A 74 -33.88 -0.59 -54.17
N VAL A 75 -33.59 0.61 -54.70
CA VAL A 75 -33.20 1.77 -53.88
C VAL A 75 -34.35 2.20 -52.98
N ALA A 76 -35.58 2.29 -53.49
CA ALA A 76 -36.75 2.67 -52.71
C ALA A 76 -37.05 1.67 -51.58
N GLU A 77 -37.00 0.37 -51.88
CA GLU A 77 -37.13 -0.71 -50.90
C GLU A 77 -36.05 -0.61 -49.82
N SER A 78 -34.79 -0.41 -50.22
CA SER A 78 -33.65 -0.27 -49.30
C SER A 78 -33.74 0.98 -48.42
N CYS A 79 -34.16 2.11 -48.97
CA CYS A 79 -34.43 3.33 -48.18
C CYS A 79 -35.55 3.09 -47.18
N SER A 80 -36.64 2.41 -47.59
CA SER A 80 -37.74 2.08 -46.70
C SER A 80 -37.30 1.16 -45.55
N THR A 81 -36.49 0.14 -45.82
CA THR A 81 -35.95 -0.75 -44.77
C THR A 81 -35.04 0.00 -43.80
N LEU A 82 -34.24 0.95 -44.29
CA LEU A 82 -33.32 1.75 -43.47
C LEU A 82 -34.01 2.93 -42.76
N GLY A 83 -35.29 3.19 -43.02
CA GLY A 83 -36.02 4.36 -42.52
C GLY A 83 -35.49 5.68 -43.09
N LEU A 84 -34.88 5.66 -44.27
CA LEU A 84 -34.32 6.83 -44.95
C LEU A 84 -35.35 7.47 -45.89
N PRO A 85 -35.24 8.78 -46.16
CA PRO A 85 -36.09 9.44 -47.14
C PRO A 85 -35.88 8.84 -48.56
N PRO A 86 -36.90 8.90 -49.44
CA PRO A 86 -36.78 8.45 -50.81
C PRO A 86 -35.62 9.13 -51.53
N TYR A 87 -34.78 8.33 -52.21
CA TYR A 87 -33.65 8.86 -52.98
C TYR A 87 -34.12 9.49 -54.30
N LEU A 88 -33.63 10.69 -54.59
CA LEU A 88 -33.91 11.42 -55.82
C LEU A 88 -32.59 11.64 -56.57
N PRO A 89 -32.35 10.95 -57.70
CA PRO A 89 -31.15 11.13 -58.50
C PRO A 89 -31.02 12.56 -59.05
N PRO A 90 -29.78 13.05 -59.30
CA PRO A 90 -29.54 14.35 -59.92
C PRO A 90 -30.27 14.54 -61.26
N HIS A 91 -30.76 15.75 -61.52
CA HIS A 91 -31.41 16.08 -62.79
C HIS A 91 -30.39 16.17 -63.93
N GLY A 92 -30.80 15.74 -65.14
CA GLY A 92 -30.00 15.89 -66.36
C GLY A 92 -29.01 14.76 -66.66
N LEU A 93 -29.04 13.66 -65.91
CA LEU A 93 -28.22 12.48 -66.18
C LEU A 93 -28.65 11.76 -67.45
N THR A 94 -27.69 11.32 -68.25
CA THR A 94 -27.94 10.40 -69.36
C THR A 94 -28.30 9.01 -68.83
N THR A 95 -28.91 8.16 -69.66
CA THR A 95 -29.36 6.81 -69.23
C THR A 95 -28.22 5.97 -68.62
N CYS A 96 -27.01 6.00 -69.20
CA CYS A 96 -25.86 5.30 -68.64
C CYS A 96 -25.38 5.89 -67.31
N GLN A 97 -25.34 7.23 -67.19
CA GLN A 97 -24.94 7.92 -65.96
C GLN A 97 -25.94 7.69 -64.82
N LEU A 98 -27.25 7.66 -65.14
CA LEU A 98 -28.29 7.36 -64.16
C LEU A 98 -28.19 5.92 -63.65
N LEU A 99 -27.87 4.97 -64.53
CA LEU A 99 -27.63 3.58 -64.12
C LEU A 99 -26.41 3.49 -63.18
N GLU A 100 -25.33 4.21 -63.49
CA GLU A 100 -24.12 4.25 -62.66
C GLU A 100 -24.41 4.84 -61.27
N ASP A 101 -25.08 6.00 -61.20
CA ASP A 101 -25.51 6.66 -59.96
C ASP A 101 -26.38 5.74 -59.09
N LEU A 102 -27.39 5.10 -59.68
CA LEU A 102 -28.25 4.17 -58.95
C LEU A 102 -27.49 2.93 -58.48
N THR A 103 -26.52 2.44 -59.26
CA THR A 103 -25.70 1.29 -58.88
C THR A 103 -24.77 1.64 -57.72
N GLU A 104 -24.12 2.80 -57.77
CA GLU A 104 -23.32 3.34 -56.65
C GLU A 104 -24.19 3.51 -55.41
N LYS A 105 -25.40 4.07 -55.57
CA LYS A 105 -26.30 4.27 -54.44
C LYS A 105 -26.77 2.97 -53.79
N ILE A 106 -27.05 1.94 -54.59
CA ILE A 106 -27.36 0.59 -54.06
C ILE A 106 -26.18 0.07 -53.26
N SER A 107 -24.95 0.21 -53.77
CA SER A 107 -23.74 -0.22 -53.06
C SER A 107 -23.57 0.50 -51.72
N GLU A 108 -23.82 1.81 -51.66
CA GLU A 108 -23.79 2.58 -50.42
C GLU A 108 -24.84 2.08 -49.41
N LEU A 109 -26.08 1.87 -49.86
CA LEU A 109 -27.18 1.42 -48.99
C LEU A 109 -26.95 0.01 -48.45
N GLU A 110 -26.41 -0.90 -49.27
CA GLU A 110 -26.02 -2.23 -48.81
C GLU A 110 -24.89 -2.18 -47.79
N GLN A 111 -23.88 -1.33 -47.99
CA GLN A 111 -22.83 -1.13 -47.00
C GLN A 111 -23.37 -0.59 -45.67
N GLU A 112 -24.33 0.35 -45.72
CA GLU A 112 -24.98 0.87 -44.52
C GLU A 112 -25.78 -0.21 -43.78
N LYS A 113 -26.50 -1.09 -44.51
CA LYS A 113 -27.19 -2.26 -43.89
C LYS A 113 -26.19 -3.17 -43.18
N VAL A 114 -25.05 -3.47 -43.81
CA VAL A 114 -23.99 -4.29 -43.20
C VAL A 114 -23.42 -3.63 -41.95
N ASN A 115 -23.16 -2.32 -42.00
CA ASN A 115 -22.64 -1.57 -40.86
C ASN A 115 -23.62 -1.56 -39.68
N ARG A 116 -24.91 -1.28 -39.92
CA ARG A 116 -25.94 -1.29 -38.87
C ARG A 116 -26.13 -2.68 -38.27
N ARG A 117 -26.11 -3.73 -39.08
CA ARG A 117 -26.13 -5.11 -38.58
C ARG A 117 -24.93 -5.39 -37.69
N LYS A 118 -23.72 -5.09 -38.15
CA LYS A 118 -22.49 -5.30 -37.36
C LYS A 118 -22.55 -4.59 -36.01
N GLU A 119 -22.97 -3.33 -36.00
CA GLU A 119 -23.07 -2.53 -34.78
C GLU A 119 -24.15 -3.07 -33.82
N PHE A 120 -25.32 -3.45 -34.36
CA PHE A 120 -26.35 -4.14 -33.59
C PHE A 120 -25.81 -5.42 -32.95
N ARG A 121 -24.98 -6.20 -33.66
CA ARG A 121 -24.41 -7.42 -33.08
C ARG A 121 -23.46 -7.15 -31.94
N ARG A 122 -22.60 -6.15 -32.11
CA ARG A 122 -21.69 -5.70 -31.06
C ARG A 122 -22.47 -5.26 -29.82
N LEU A 123 -23.44 -4.36 -30.00
CA LEU A 123 -24.27 -3.84 -28.91
C LEU A 123 -25.05 -4.94 -28.19
N CYS A 124 -25.70 -5.86 -28.92
CA CYS A 124 -26.41 -6.97 -28.32
C CYS A 124 -25.48 -7.86 -27.50
N HIS A 125 -24.31 -8.22 -28.03
CA HIS A 125 -23.34 -9.05 -27.31
C HIS A 125 -22.88 -8.37 -26.01
N GLU A 126 -22.54 -7.08 -26.06
CA GLU A 126 -22.09 -6.31 -24.90
C GLU A 126 -23.21 -6.08 -23.88
N ILE A 127 -24.44 -5.80 -24.31
CA ILE A 127 -25.61 -5.62 -23.43
C ILE A 127 -25.99 -6.95 -22.77
N ILE A 128 -25.97 -8.06 -23.50
CA ILE A 128 -26.24 -9.39 -22.94
C ILE A 128 -25.19 -9.72 -21.88
N THR A 129 -23.91 -9.53 -22.19
CA THR A 129 -22.80 -9.81 -21.27
C THR A 129 -22.91 -8.96 -20.00
N SER A 130 -23.04 -7.65 -20.16
CA SER A 130 -23.17 -6.71 -19.03
C SER A 130 -24.43 -6.96 -18.21
N SER A 131 -25.58 -7.22 -18.84
CA SER A 131 -26.82 -7.49 -18.11
C SER A 131 -26.79 -8.81 -17.34
N LEU A 132 -26.16 -9.85 -17.90
CA LEU A 132 -25.95 -11.12 -17.18
C LEU A 132 -25.00 -10.94 -16.00
N GLN A 133 -23.97 -10.09 -16.13
CA GLN A 133 -23.06 -9.74 -15.01
C GLN A 133 -23.79 -8.97 -13.90
N LEU A 134 -24.79 -8.15 -14.22
CA LEU A 134 -25.66 -7.48 -13.25
C LEU A 134 -26.74 -8.41 -12.64
N GLY A 135 -26.81 -9.67 -13.07
CA GLY A 135 -27.80 -10.63 -12.57
C GLY A 135 -29.21 -10.44 -13.13
N HIS A 136 -29.38 -9.73 -14.25
CA HIS A 136 -30.68 -9.59 -14.90
C HIS A 136 -31.15 -10.93 -15.49
N GLU A 137 -32.45 -11.19 -15.41
CA GLU A 137 -33.04 -12.39 -16.00
C GLU A 137 -32.99 -12.36 -17.53
N ALA A 138 -32.78 -13.52 -18.16
CA ALA A 138 -32.73 -13.69 -19.61
C ALA A 138 -33.98 -13.13 -20.34
N SER A 139 -35.16 -13.23 -19.71
CA SER A 139 -36.42 -12.67 -20.20
C SER A 139 -36.38 -11.15 -20.33
N THR A 140 -35.80 -10.47 -19.33
CA THR A 140 -35.66 -9.01 -19.27
C THR A 140 -34.60 -8.54 -20.27
N ILE A 141 -33.50 -9.28 -20.38
CA ILE A 141 -32.44 -9.00 -21.37
C ILE A 141 -33.02 -9.06 -22.78
N LYS A 142 -33.71 -10.17 -23.10
CA LYS A 142 -34.35 -10.35 -24.41
C LYS A 142 -35.32 -9.22 -24.73
N ALA A 143 -36.14 -8.79 -23.78
CA ALA A 143 -37.08 -7.69 -23.98
C ALA A 143 -36.37 -6.37 -24.33
N LYS A 144 -35.17 -6.12 -23.78
CA LYS A 144 -34.38 -4.90 -24.05
C LYS A 144 -33.67 -4.89 -25.40
N VAL A 145 -33.35 -6.07 -25.95
CA VAL A 145 -32.56 -6.19 -27.19
C VAL A 145 -33.37 -6.65 -28.42
N THR A 146 -34.66 -6.99 -28.26
CA THR A 146 -35.50 -7.44 -29.37
C THR A 146 -36.15 -6.25 -30.09
N PHE A 147 -36.01 -6.19 -31.41
CA PHE A 147 -36.63 -5.19 -32.29
C PHE A 147 -37.56 -5.86 -33.30
N ALA A 148 -38.54 -5.11 -33.81
CA ALA A 148 -39.55 -5.61 -34.74
C ALA A 148 -39.00 -5.85 -36.17
N ASN A 149 -37.89 -5.22 -36.54
CA ASN A 149 -37.26 -5.30 -37.87
C ASN A 149 -35.84 -5.90 -37.76
N ASN A 150 -35.46 -6.75 -38.72
CA ASN A 150 -34.12 -7.40 -38.73
C ASN A 150 -32.96 -6.40 -38.94
N ILE A 151 -33.24 -5.18 -39.42
CA ILE A 151 -32.25 -4.10 -39.57
C ILE A 151 -32.68 -2.94 -38.66
N PRO A 152 -31.92 -2.64 -37.59
CA PRO A 152 -32.26 -1.56 -36.67
C PRO A 152 -32.15 -0.18 -37.32
N SER A 153 -33.02 0.74 -36.89
CA SER A 153 -32.89 2.16 -37.22
C SER A 153 -31.73 2.79 -36.45
N LYS A 154 -31.35 4.02 -36.84
CA LYS A 154 -30.32 4.77 -36.11
C LYS A 154 -30.77 5.13 -34.68
N GLU A 155 -32.06 5.32 -34.48
CA GLU A 155 -32.65 5.60 -33.16
C GLU A 155 -32.60 4.35 -32.27
N ASP A 156 -32.90 3.18 -32.83
CA ASP A 156 -32.80 1.89 -32.11
C ASP A 156 -31.35 1.63 -31.63
N LEU A 157 -30.36 1.85 -32.51
CA LEU A 157 -28.95 1.73 -32.14
C LEU A 157 -28.55 2.71 -31.03
N SER A 158 -29.09 3.94 -31.07
CA SER A 158 -28.82 4.95 -30.04
C SER A 158 -29.45 4.55 -28.69
N HIS A 159 -30.65 3.97 -28.71
CA HIS A 159 -31.31 3.44 -27.51
C HIS A 159 -30.53 2.26 -26.90
N LEU A 160 -30.05 1.33 -27.73
CA LEU A 160 -29.18 0.25 -27.27
C LEU A 160 -27.88 0.76 -26.67
N GLN A 161 -27.25 1.75 -27.30
CA GLN A 161 -26.07 2.39 -26.74
C GLN A 161 -26.37 3.00 -25.36
N SER A 162 -27.51 3.67 -25.18
CA SER A 162 -27.93 4.20 -23.88
C SER A 162 -28.09 3.10 -22.81
N ILE A 163 -28.69 1.95 -23.16
CA ILE A 163 -28.80 0.81 -22.24
C ILE A 163 -27.42 0.28 -21.85
N LEU A 164 -26.52 0.17 -22.84
CA LEU A 164 -25.15 -0.26 -22.59
C LEU A 164 -24.42 0.73 -21.67
N ASP A 165 -24.59 2.03 -21.88
CA ASP A 165 -23.99 3.08 -21.05
C ASP A 165 -24.51 3.02 -19.61
N GLU A 166 -25.81 2.80 -19.41
CA GLU A 166 -26.41 2.59 -18.08
C GLU A 166 -25.84 1.35 -17.38
N ASN A 167 -25.72 0.22 -18.09
CA ASN A 167 -25.12 -0.99 -17.56
C ASN A 167 -23.64 -0.76 -17.19
N ASN A 168 -22.88 -0.07 -18.04
CA ASN A 168 -21.47 0.24 -17.79
C ASN A 168 -21.28 1.23 -16.63
N ALA A 169 -22.22 2.18 -16.43
CA ALA A 169 -22.20 3.09 -15.30
C ALA A 169 -22.37 2.37 -13.95
N THR A 170 -23.04 1.21 -13.94
CA THR A 170 -23.20 0.38 -12.73
C THR A 170 -22.08 -0.65 -12.57
N LEU A 171 -21.70 -1.37 -13.63
CA LEU A 171 -20.63 -2.37 -13.59
C LEU A 171 -19.22 -1.78 -13.44
N GLY A 172 -18.95 -0.64 -14.09
CA GLY A 172 -17.64 -0.01 -14.10
C GLY A 172 -17.09 0.26 -12.69
N PRO A 173 -17.86 0.91 -11.79
CA PRO A 173 -17.49 1.08 -10.40
C PRO A 173 -17.29 -0.22 -9.63
N LEU A 174 -18.14 -1.24 -9.85
CA LEU A 174 -18.02 -2.54 -9.18
C LEU A 174 -16.74 -3.27 -9.57
N VAL A 175 -16.46 -3.38 -10.87
CA VAL A 175 -15.22 -3.97 -11.39
C VAL A 175 -14.00 -3.22 -10.90
N SER A 176 -14.04 -1.89 -10.86
CA SER A 176 -12.95 -1.06 -10.34
C SER A 176 -12.70 -1.30 -8.86
N GLN A 177 -13.76 -1.37 -8.05
CA GLN A 177 -13.67 -1.69 -6.61
C GLN A 177 -13.11 -3.09 -6.39
N LEU A 178 -13.56 -4.07 -7.17
CA LEU A 178 -13.10 -5.46 -7.06
C LEU A 178 -11.60 -5.55 -7.38
N ASN A 179 -11.17 -4.99 -8.51
CA ASN A 179 -9.76 -4.95 -8.90
C ASN A 179 -8.90 -4.22 -7.86
N ALA A 180 -9.39 -3.12 -7.27
CA ALA A 180 -8.69 -2.40 -6.21
C ALA A 180 -8.56 -3.24 -4.92
N LEU A 181 -9.62 -3.95 -4.51
CA LEU A 181 -9.59 -4.85 -3.37
C LEU A 181 -8.64 -6.01 -3.59
N GLN A 182 -8.66 -6.63 -4.76
CA GLN A 182 -7.74 -7.72 -5.12
C GLN A 182 -6.29 -7.26 -5.07
N ALA A 183 -5.97 -6.11 -5.65
CA ALA A 183 -4.63 -5.54 -5.60
C ALA A 183 -4.16 -5.26 -4.17
N ASP A 184 -5.05 -4.74 -3.32
CA ASP A 184 -4.74 -4.46 -1.91
C ASP A 184 -4.54 -5.75 -1.09
N ILE A 185 -5.40 -6.75 -1.30
CA ILE A 185 -5.28 -8.09 -0.69
C ILE A 185 -3.94 -8.72 -1.09
N GLN A 186 -3.59 -8.72 -2.38
CA GLN A 186 -2.31 -9.25 -2.87
C GLN A 186 -1.13 -8.51 -2.24
N ARG A 187 -1.17 -7.18 -2.21
CA ARG A 187 -0.15 -6.35 -1.56
C ARG A 187 0.03 -6.75 -0.09
N ILE A 188 -1.05 -6.76 0.70
CA ILE A 188 -0.98 -7.11 2.13
C ILE A 188 -0.48 -8.55 2.32
N ALA A 189 -0.98 -9.49 1.52
CA ALA A 189 -0.56 -10.89 1.57
C ALA A 189 0.94 -11.04 1.29
N THR A 190 1.49 -10.31 0.30
CA THR A 190 2.93 -10.30 0.03
C THR A 190 3.75 -9.67 1.16
N GLU A 191 3.27 -8.55 1.73
CA GLU A 191 3.95 -7.85 2.84
C GLU A 191 4.11 -8.73 4.08
N ILE A 192 3.10 -9.56 4.40
CA ILE A 192 3.14 -10.45 5.55
C ILE A 192 3.57 -11.88 5.21
N ALA A 193 3.93 -12.16 3.95
CA ALA A 193 4.18 -13.50 3.43
C ALA A 193 3.06 -14.50 3.82
N TYR A 194 1.80 -14.11 3.60
CA TYR A 194 0.63 -14.90 3.96
C TYR A 194 0.57 -16.21 3.16
N ALA A 195 0.37 -17.32 3.86
CA ALA A 195 0.09 -18.61 3.25
C ALA A 195 -1.44 -18.87 3.27
N PRO A 196 -2.09 -19.07 2.11
CA PRO A 196 -3.52 -19.33 2.05
C PRO A 196 -3.88 -20.62 2.80
N LYS A 197 -4.93 -20.57 3.62
CA LYS A 197 -5.37 -21.68 4.46
C LYS A 197 -6.39 -22.59 3.76
N THR A 198 -7.07 -22.06 2.76
CA THR A 198 -8.08 -22.78 1.99
C THR A 198 -7.84 -22.61 0.50
N GLU A 199 -8.31 -23.57 -0.29
CA GLU A 199 -8.26 -23.48 -1.76
C GLU A 199 -9.03 -22.27 -2.28
N ARG A 200 -10.15 -21.91 -1.63
CA ARG A 200 -10.92 -20.69 -1.94
C ARG A 200 -10.09 -19.43 -1.71
N GLU A 201 -9.32 -19.34 -0.62
CA GLU A 201 -8.41 -18.21 -0.38
C GLU A 201 -7.33 -18.11 -1.47
N ASN A 202 -6.77 -19.26 -1.87
CA ASN A 202 -5.78 -19.31 -2.94
C ASN A 202 -6.35 -18.81 -4.27
N SER A 203 -7.58 -19.22 -4.61
CA SER A 203 -8.26 -18.75 -5.81
C SER A 203 -8.54 -17.24 -5.80
N LEU A 204 -8.92 -16.67 -4.65
CA LEU A 204 -9.14 -15.23 -4.51
C LEU A 204 -7.85 -14.41 -4.65
N LEU A 205 -6.71 -14.95 -4.20
CA LEU A 205 -5.39 -14.31 -4.32
C LEU A 205 -4.86 -14.33 -5.75
N HIS A 206 -5.24 -15.32 -6.56
CA HIS A 206 -4.75 -15.53 -7.93
C HIS A 206 -5.79 -15.22 -9.01
N MET A 207 -6.89 -14.58 -8.66
CA MET A 207 -7.93 -14.26 -9.62
C MET A 207 -7.41 -13.27 -10.67
N GLU A 208 -7.63 -13.57 -11.95
CA GLU A 208 -7.33 -12.65 -13.03
C GLU A 208 -8.23 -11.42 -12.93
N ALA A 209 -7.69 -10.24 -13.23
CA ALA A 209 -8.45 -8.99 -13.17
C ALA A 209 -9.71 -9.08 -14.05
N TYR A 210 -10.86 -8.76 -13.47
CA TYR A 210 -12.12 -8.75 -14.20
C TYR A 210 -12.07 -7.72 -15.33
N GLY A 211 -12.53 -8.10 -16.52
CA GLY A 211 -12.60 -7.23 -17.70
C GLY A 211 -11.49 -7.42 -18.75
N ARG A 212 -10.68 -8.49 -18.66
CA ARG A 212 -9.65 -8.82 -19.67
C ARG A 212 -10.09 -9.80 -20.76
N GLU A 213 -11.39 -10.00 -20.97
CA GLU A 213 -11.82 -10.63 -22.21
C GLU A 213 -11.72 -9.61 -23.33
N ALA A 214 -10.58 -9.63 -24.03
CA ALA A 214 -10.48 -9.02 -25.35
C ALA A 214 -11.62 -9.61 -26.18
N THR A 215 -12.60 -8.78 -26.53
CA THR A 215 -13.64 -9.11 -27.52
C THR A 215 -12.92 -9.77 -28.69
N PRO A 216 -13.03 -11.09 -28.90
CA PRO A 216 -12.29 -11.73 -29.95
C PRO A 216 -12.93 -11.24 -31.25
N ASP A 217 -12.26 -10.30 -31.90
CA ASP A 217 -12.60 -9.73 -33.21
C ASP A 217 -12.85 -10.84 -34.25
N LYS A 218 -12.38 -12.06 -33.96
CA LYS A 218 -12.62 -13.31 -34.69
C LYS A 218 -14.07 -13.81 -34.67
N MET A 219 -14.95 -13.38 -33.76
CA MET A 219 -16.36 -13.80 -33.75
C MET A 219 -17.28 -12.95 -34.64
N LEU A 220 -16.81 -11.79 -35.13
CA LEU A 220 -17.59 -10.88 -35.97
C LEU A 220 -17.47 -11.14 -37.48
N ASN A 221 -16.67 -12.14 -37.88
CA ASN A 221 -16.45 -12.52 -39.29
C ASN A 221 -17.50 -13.47 -39.89
N GLY A 222 -18.61 -13.73 -39.18
CA GLY A 222 -19.76 -14.45 -39.71
C GLY A 222 -20.57 -13.57 -40.67
N TYR A 223 -20.56 -13.91 -41.95
CA TYR A 223 -21.39 -13.32 -42.99
C TYR A 223 -22.88 -13.43 -42.63
N ASP A 224 -23.58 -12.30 -42.73
CA ASP A 224 -25.03 -12.12 -43.01
C ASP A 224 -26.12 -12.87 -42.20
N GLU A 225 -25.78 -13.68 -41.20
CA GLU A 225 -26.80 -14.32 -40.35
C GLU A 225 -27.32 -13.36 -39.25
N ASP A 226 -28.65 -13.28 -39.14
CA ASP A 226 -29.38 -12.61 -38.06
C ASP A 226 -28.98 -13.20 -36.70
N ILE A 227 -28.78 -12.35 -35.69
CA ILE A 227 -28.43 -12.85 -34.35
C ILE A 227 -29.62 -13.57 -33.73
N ASN A 228 -29.40 -14.82 -33.34
CA ASN A 228 -30.29 -15.50 -32.42
C ASN A 228 -29.99 -15.06 -30.98
N ILE A 229 -30.79 -14.13 -30.46
CA ILE A 229 -30.64 -13.57 -29.11
C ILE A 229 -30.71 -14.67 -28.04
N ASP A 230 -31.58 -15.66 -28.18
CA ASP A 230 -31.72 -16.75 -27.19
C ASP A 230 -30.45 -17.62 -27.14
N GLU A 231 -29.87 -17.91 -28.30
CA GLU A 231 -28.62 -18.66 -28.40
C GLU A 231 -27.43 -17.88 -27.84
N GLU A 232 -27.36 -16.57 -28.11
CA GLU A 232 -26.30 -15.72 -27.59
C GLU A 232 -26.39 -15.59 -26.06
N ILE A 233 -27.60 -15.43 -25.49
CA ILE A 233 -27.80 -15.44 -24.04
C ILE A 233 -27.34 -16.78 -23.45
N ARG A 234 -27.67 -17.91 -24.08
CA ARG A 234 -27.24 -19.25 -23.61
C ARG A 234 -25.71 -19.38 -23.61
N LYS A 235 -25.06 -19.08 -24.73
CA LYS A 235 -23.59 -19.15 -24.88
C LYS A 235 -22.87 -18.23 -23.90
N THR A 236 -23.39 -17.03 -23.69
CA THR A 236 -22.78 -16.05 -22.78
C THR A 236 -23.01 -16.44 -21.32
N THR A 237 -24.16 -17.00 -20.98
CA THR A 237 -24.43 -17.57 -19.64
C THR A 237 -23.47 -18.73 -19.32
N GLU A 238 -23.19 -19.60 -20.29
CA GLU A 238 -22.22 -20.70 -20.11
C GLU A 238 -20.79 -20.19 -19.92
N ARG A 239 -20.39 -19.14 -20.66
CA ARG A 239 -19.08 -18.49 -20.49
C ARG A 239 -18.94 -17.80 -19.13
N LEU A 240 -19.97 -17.11 -18.68
CA LEU A 240 -19.94 -16.32 -17.44
C LEU A 240 -20.02 -17.17 -16.15
N LYS A 241 -20.26 -18.48 -16.22
CA LYS A 241 -20.37 -19.40 -15.06
C LYS A 241 -19.15 -19.46 -14.11
N GLY A 242 -18.09 -18.70 -14.35
CA GLY A 242 -16.94 -18.57 -13.44
C GLY A 242 -16.35 -17.16 -13.28
N ALA A 243 -16.91 -16.14 -13.94
CA ALA A 243 -16.29 -14.81 -14.06
C ALA A 243 -17.28 -13.66 -13.78
N GLN A 244 -18.18 -13.83 -12.82
CA GLN A 244 -19.10 -12.76 -12.40
C GLN A 244 -18.55 -12.03 -11.17
N PRO A 245 -18.41 -10.70 -11.21
CA PRO A 245 -18.29 -9.87 -10.02
C PRO A 245 -19.63 -9.89 -9.27
N ASN A 246 -19.86 -10.86 -8.40
CA ASN A 246 -21.09 -10.86 -7.59
C ASN A 246 -20.90 -9.98 -6.35
N GLU A 247 -21.98 -9.37 -5.86
CA GLU A 247 -21.97 -8.67 -4.55
C GLU A 247 -21.47 -9.60 -3.43
N SER A 248 -21.74 -10.91 -3.55
CA SER A 248 -21.19 -11.94 -2.66
C SER A 248 -19.67 -12.03 -2.72
N ASP A 249 -19.07 -12.01 -3.92
CA ASP A 249 -17.60 -12.04 -4.08
C ASP A 249 -16.97 -10.74 -3.54
N LEU A 250 -17.68 -9.61 -3.68
CA LEU A 250 -17.25 -8.34 -3.10
C LEU A 250 -17.22 -8.39 -1.57
N GLU A 251 -18.26 -8.94 -0.93
CA GLU A 251 -18.29 -9.13 0.52
C GLU A 251 -17.25 -10.16 1.00
N GLU A 252 -17.01 -11.24 0.24
CA GLU A 252 -15.93 -12.20 0.51
C GLU A 252 -14.55 -11.52 0.45
N LEU A 253 -14.29 -10.70 -0.56
CA LEU A 253 -13.03 -9.94 -0.70
C LEU A 253 -12.89 -8.89 0.41
N LYS A 254 -13.95 -8.17 0.76
CA LYS A 254 -13.95 -7.24 1.91
C LYS A 254 -13.63 -7.98 3.22
N SER A 255 -14.24 -9.14 3.43
CA SER A 255 -13.99 -10.00 4.61
C SER A 255 -12.55 -10.50 4.65
N MET A 256 -12.02 -11.00 3.53
CA MET A 256 -10.62 -11.42 3.39
C MET A 256 -9.66 -10.27 3.67
N ARG A 257 -9.88 -9.09 3.06
CA ARG A 257 -9.05 -7.90 3.32
C ARG A 257 -9.04 -7.57 4.81
N SER A 258 -10.21 -7.57 5.46
CA SER A 258 -10.33 -7.33 6.90
C SER A 258 -9.54 -8.36 7.72
N SER A 259 -9.62 -9.65 7.35
CA SER A 259 -8.86 -10.72 7.99
C SER A 259 -7.34 -10.52 7.85
N LEU A 260 -6.86 -10.21 6.64
CA LEU A 260 -5.43 -9.97 6.40
C LEU A 260 -4.91 -8.71 7.11
N VAL A 261 -5.71 -7.63 7.16
CA VAL A 261 -5.35 -6.43 7.92
C VAL A 261 -5.24 -6.74 9.41
N LYS A 262 -6.18 -7.53 9.97
CA LYS A 262 -6.12 -7.97 11.37
C LYS A 262 -4.87 -8.83 11.64
N GLU A 263 -4.55 -9.75 10.73
CA GLU A 263 -3.37 -10.60 10.89
C GLU A 263 -2.08 -9.80 10.78
N LYS A 264 -2.00 -8.85 9.84
CA LYS A 264 -0.89 -7.90 9.75
C LYS A 264 -0.73 -7.10 11.05
N ALA A 265 -1.81 -6.54 11.58
CA ALA A 265 -1.78 -5.77 12.82
C ALA A 265 -1.33 -6.65 14.01
N ARG A 266 -1.80 -7.90 14.07
CA ARG A 266 -1.37 -8.88 15.08
C ARG A 266 0.12 -9.19 14.98
N LEU A 267 0.63 -9.48 13.78
CA LEU A 267 2.06 -9.74 13.54
C LEU A 267 2.92 -8.54 13.91
N MET A 268 2.53 -7.34 13.49
CA MET A 268 3.22 -6.09 13.83
C MET A 268 3.27 -5.89 15.35
N GLY A 269 2.12 -5.93 16.03
CA GLY A 269 2.05 -5.75 17.47
C GLY A 269 2.89 -6.77 18.24
N THR A 270 2.73 -8.07 17.95
CA THR A 270 3.51 -9.11 18.65
C THR A 270 5.01 -9.01 18.36
N CYS A 271 5.42 -8.68 17.13
CA CYS A 271 6.84 -8.49 16.82
C CYS A 271 7.43 -7.27 17.54
N GLU A 272 6.70 -6.15 17.61
CA GLU A 272 7.13 -4.96 18.35
C GLU A 272 7.24 -5.22 19.85
N GLU A 273 6.27 -5.91 20.44
CA GLU A 273 6.31 -6.34 21.84
C GLU A 273 7.52 -7.23 22.13
N LEU A 274 7.80 -8.22 21.26
CA LEU A 274 8.96 -9.09 21.39
C LEU A 274 10.28 -8.33 21.22
N LYS A 275 10.36 -7.38 20.27
CA LYS A 275 11.56 -6.53 20.10
C LYS A 275 11.81 -5.67 21.34
N LEU A 276 10.77 -5.10 21.94
CA LEU A 276 10.89 -4.34 23.19
C LEU A 276 11.32 -5.23 24.36
N TYR A 277 10.72 -6.41 24.49
CA TYR A 277 11.11 -7.42 25.48
C TYR A 277 12.59 -7.82 25.33
N LEU A 278 13.02 -8.12 24.10
CA LEU A 278 14.41 -8.47 23.79
C LEU A 278 15.37 -7.32 24.10
N ALA A 279 15.05 -6.08 23.75
CA ALA A 279 15.89 -4.93 24.07
C ALA A 279 16.15 -4.79 25.59
N ASN A 280 15.11 -4.99 26.40
CA ASN A 280 15.25 -4.97 27.86
C ASN A 280 16.06 -6.17 28.38
N MET A 281 15.81 -7.36 27.85
CA MET A 281 16.55 -8.57 28.22
C MET A 281 18.03 -8.49 27.84
N TRP A 282 18.35 -7.99 26.65
CA TRP A 282 19.74 -7.83 26.19
C TRP A 282 20.51 -6.80 27.02
N LYS A 283 19.87 -5.69 27.42
CA LYS A 283 20.46 -4.72 28.35
C LYS A 283 20.83 -5.39 29.68
N ARG A 284 19.99 -6.29 30.18
CA ARG A 284 20.20 -6.99 31.45
C ARG A 284 21.24 -8.10 31.38
N LEU A 285 21.31 -8.79 30.24
CA LEU A 285 22.33 -9.80 29.95
C LEU A 285 23.67 -9.20 29.50
N ASP A 286 23.77 -7.87 29.38
CA ASP A 286 24.95 -7.14 28.90
C ASP A 286 25.43 -7.62 27.52
N LYS A 287 24.49 -7.86 26.60
CA LYS A 287 24.83 -8.29 25.22
C LYS A 287 25.42 -7.13 24.41
N PRO A 288 26.40 -7.40 23.53
CA PRO A 288 26.99 -6.38 22.66
C PRO A 288 25.92 -5.69 21.78
N ALA A 289 26.00 -4.36 21.70
CA ALA A 289 25.03 -3.57 20.94
C ALA A 289 25.07 -3.89 19.43
N GLU A 290 26.24 -4.27 18.91
CA GLU A 290 26.45 -4.67 17.52
C GLU A 290 25.69 -5.96 17.16
N GLU A 291 25.71 -6.95 18.06
CA GLU A 291 25.01 -8.23 17.87
C GLU A 291 23.49 -8.03 17.92
N CYS A 292 23.01 -7.23 18.89
CA CYS A 292 21.60 -6.88 19.01
C CYS A 292 21.09 -6.17 17.76
N LYS A 293 21.88 -5.23 17.23
CA LYS A 293 21.51 -4.48 16.02
C LYS A 293 21.47 -5.38 14.78
N ALA A 294 22.50 -6.20 14.56
CA ALA A 294 22.55 -7.14 13.43
C ALA A 294 21.37 -8.15 13.47
N PHE A 295 20.97 -8.57 14.67
CA PHE A 295 19.79 -9.42 14.84
C PHE A 295 18.49 -8.70 14.47
N LEU A 296 18.32 -7.44 14.89
CA LEU A 296 17.14 -6.64 14.55
C LEU A 296 17.03 -6.36 13.04
N GLU A 297 18.15 -6.16 12.35
CA GLU A 297 18.21 -6.01 10.88
C GLU A 297 17.72 -7.30 10.17
N THR A 298 17.98 -8.47 10.73
CA THR A 298 17.46 -9.75 10.21
C THR A 298 15.94 -9.88 10.38
N CYS A 299 15.37 -9.17 11.36
CA CYS A 299 13.96 -9.21 11.73
C CYS A 299 13.20 -7.93 11.35
N GLU A 300 13.62 -7.21 10.30
CA GLU A 300 12.98 -5.96 9.88
C GLU A 300 11.53 -6.16 9.41
N GLY A 301 11.26 -7.29 8.75
CA GLY A 301 9.93 -7.64 8.26
C GLY A 301 8.94 -8.11 9.35
N PHE A 302 7.64 -7.91 9.09
CA PHE A 302 6.54 -8.40 9.93
C PHE A 302 5.93 -9.68 9.35
N THR A 303 6.76 -10.70 9.21
CA THR A 303 6.36 -12.01 8.65
C THR A 303 6.25 -13.06 9.75
N PRO A 304 5.51 -14.17 9.53
CA PRO A 304 5.52 -15.32 10.43
C PRO A 304 6.94 -15.87 10.70
N HIS A 305 7.84 -15.79 9.73
CA HIS A 305 9.22 -16.20 9.88
C HIS A 305 9.99 -15.28 10.84
N SER A 306 9.85 -13.96 10.67
CA SER A 306 10.44 -12.96 11.57
C SER A 306 9.91 -13.10 13.00
N LEU A 307 8.60 -13.36 13.16
CA LEU A 307 7.99 -13.66 14.46
C LEU A 307 8.63 -14.88 15.11
N GLN A 308 8.83 -15.97 14.36
CA GLN A 308 9.46 -17.19 14.87
C GLN A 308 10.91 -16.94 15.32
N ILE A 309 11.68 -16.16 14.57
CA ILE A 309 13.06 -15.80 14.93
C ILE A 309 13.07 -15.01 16.25
N LEU A 310 12.20 -14.01 16.39
CA LEU A 310 12.06 -13.22 17.62
C LEU A 310 11.66 -14.08 18.81
N GLN A 311 10.72 -15.01 18.64
CA GLN A 311 10.30 -15.95 19.69
C GLN A 311 11.45 -16.87 20.13
N ASN A 312 12.21 -17.41 19.17
CA ASN A 312 13.34 -18.28 19.46
C ASN A 312 14.45 -17.55 20.24
N GLU A 313 14.76 -16.31 19.87
CA GLU A 313 15.74 -15.50 20.60
C GLU A 313 15.22 -15.10 21.99
N ALA A 314 13.93 -14.81 22.13
CA ALA A 314 13.32 -14.54 23.42
C ALA A 314 13.42 -15.78 24.34
N ASP A 315 13.19 -16.98 23.80
CA ASP A 315 13.40 -18.25 24.51
C ASP A 315 14.87 -18.49 24.87
N ALA A 316 15.80 -18.18 23.96
CA ALA A 316 17.23 -18.28 24.22
C ALA A 316 17.65 -17.34 25.36
N CYS A 317 17.24 -16.07 25.30
CA CYS A 317 17.48 -15.08 26.35
C CYS A 317 16.88 -15.50 27.69
N ARG A 318 15.69 -16.10 27.72
CA ARG A 318 15.07 -16.65 28.94
C ARG A 318 15.91 -17.78 29.55
N LYS A 319 16.39 -18.70 28.71
CA LYS A 319 17.26 -19.81 29.17
C LYS A 319 18.61 -19.32 29.67
N GLU A 320 19.21 -18.36 28.95
CA GLU A 320 20.47 -17.72 29.33
C GLU A 320 20.34 -16.98 30.67
N ARG A 321 19.24 -16.23 30.85
CA ARG A 321 18.88 -15.61 32.13
C ARG A 321 18.84 -16.65 33.25
N LEU A 322 18.17 -17.78 33.03
CA LEU A 322 18.04 -18.83 34.06
C LEU A 322 19.39 -19.46 34.43
N GLN A 323 20.26 -19.70 33.44
CA GLN A 323 21.60 -20.24 33.68
C GLN A 323 22.50 -19.25 34.42
N THR A 324 22.33 -17.95 34.16
CA THR A 324 23.10 -16.88 34.82
C THR A 324 22.55 -16.47 36.18
N VAL A 325 21.36 -16.92 36.62
CA VAL A 325 20.79 -16.59 37.94
C VAL A 325 21.81 -16.73 39.08
N GLN A 326 22.63 -17.79 39.08
CA GLN A 326 23.57 -18.03 40.18
C GLN A 326 24.72 -17.01 40.25
N THR A 327 25.17 -16.50 39.12
CA THR A 327 26.24 -15.48 39.03
C THR A 327 25.69 -14.06 39.07
N TYR A 328 24.48 -13.86 38.54
CA TYR A 328 23.83 -12.57 38.36
C TYR A 328 23.12 -12.07 39.63
N LEU A 329 22.48 -12.96 40.38
CA LEU A 329 21.67 -12.59 41.56
C LEU A 329 22.45 -11.78 42.62
N PRO A 330 23.72 -12.09 42.96
CA PRO A 330 24.50 -11.24 43.87
C PRO A 330 24.75 -9.83 43.33
N ALA A 331 24.97 -9.67 42.03
CA ALA A 331 25.22 -8.38 41.39
C ALA A 331 23.96 -7.50 41.40
N VAL A 332 22.81 -8.07 40.99
CA VAL A 332 21.51 -7.38 41.07
C VAL A 332 21.17 -7.01 42.51
N LYS A 333 21.52 -7.85 43.49
CA LYS A 333 21.31 -7.53 44.91
C LYS A 333 22.11 -6.33 45.36
N THR A 334 23.36 -6.23 44.90
CA THR A 334 24.21 -5.09 45.24
C THR A 334 23.68 -3.81 44.60
N GLU A 335 23.33 -3.88 43.32
CA GLU A 335 22.72 -2.76 42.58
C GLU A 335 21.44 -2.25 43.24
N LEU A 336 20.50 -3.15 43.57
CA LEU A 336 19.26 -2.81 44.25
C LEU A 336 19.51 -2.11 45.59
N LEU A 337 20.42 -2.64 46.41
CA LEU A 337 20.72 -2.08 47.73
C LEU A 337 21.43 -0.72 47.62
N ASP A 338 22.32 -0.55 46.64
CA ASP A 338 23.00 0.72 46.42
C ASP A 338 22.04 1.79 45.89
N LEU A 339 21.15 1.45 44.95
CA LEU A 339 20.10 2.36 44.49
C LEU A 339 19.09 2.68 45.60
N ALA A 340 18.69 1.69 46.38
CA ALA A 340 17.83 1.90 47.55
C ALA A 340 18.51 2.80 48.60
N ARG A 341 19.82 2.70 48.80
CA ARG A 341 20.58 3.62 49.68
C ARG A 341 20.53 5.05 49.16
N ILE A 342 20.75 5.26 47.85
CA ILE A 342 20.66 6.60 47.23
C ILE A 342 19.25 7.18 47.42
N CYS A 343 18.21 6.34 47.27
CA CYS A 343 16.82 6.72 47.47
C CYS A 343 16.37 6.78 48.94
N CYS A 344 17.28 6.53 49.90
CA CYS A 344 16.97 6.50 51.34
C CYS A 344 15.92 5.45 51.75
N LEU A 345 15.87 4.29 51.07
CA LEU A 345 14.92 3.19 51.28
C LEU A 345 15.59 1.86 51.66
N GLU A 346 16.90 1.85 51.93
CA GLU A 346 17.69 0.65 52.18
C GLU A 346 17.12 -0.28 53.28
N SER A 347 16.58 0.28 54.36
CA SER A 347 16.05 -0.50 55.49
C SER A 347 14.77 -1.24 55.10
N GLN A 348 13.90 -0.59 54.32
CA GLN A 348 12.67 -1.20 53.81
C GLN A 348 12.99 -2.32 52.81
N GLU A 349 13.95 -2.08 51.90
CA GLU A 349 14.33 -3.09 50.89
C GLU A 349 15.05 -4.28 51.51
N THR A 350 15.92 -4.06 52.51
CA THR A 350 16.59 -5.16 53.22
C THR A 350 15.57 -6.08 53.91
N VAL A 351 14.53 -5.51 54.53
CA VAL A 351 13.44 -6.30 55.13
C VAL A 351 12.64 -7.05 54.07
N ASN A 352 12.40 -6.46 52.91
CA ASN A 352 11.69 -7.12 51.82
C ASN A 352 12.51 -8.29 51.26
N LEU A 353 13.80 -8.10 50.98
CA LEU A 353 14.70 -9.17 50.50
C LEU A 353 14.78 -10.34 51.48
N ALA A 354 14.86 -10.06 52.79
CA ALA A 354 14.90 -11.11 53.81
C ALA A 354 13.67 -12.03 53.80
N LYS A 355 12.49 -11.54 53.39
CA LYS A 355 11.27 -12.36 53.25
C LYS A 355 11.42 -13.41 52.16
N PHE A 356 12.08 -13.07 51.06
CA PHE A 356 12.30 -13.98 49.94
C PHE A 356 13.42 -14.98 50.22
N GLU A 357 14.51 -14.54 50.86
CA GLU A 357 15.69 -15.37 51.18
C GLU A 357 15.43 -16.46 52.22
N SER A 358 14.34 -16.34 52.98
CA SER A 358 13.98 -17.30 54.04
C SER A 358 13.61 -18.71 53.55
N ASN A 359 13.51 -18.96 52.23
CA ASN A 359 13.03 -20.24 51.70
C ASN A 359 13.78 -20.66 50.41
N THR A 360 14.40 -21.84 50.42
CA THR A 360 15.44 -22.31 49.48
C THR A 360 14.93 -23.12 48.27
N ASN A 361 13.81 -22.74 47.66
CA ASN A 361 13.34 -23.40 46.43
C ASN A 361 13.89 -22.72 45.17
N GLN A 362 14.10 -23.49 44.08
CA GLN A 362 14.59 -22.98 42.79
C GLN A 362 13.61 -21.95 42.20
N ASP A 363 12.31 -22.25 42.20
CA ASP A 363 11.24 -21.36 41.69
C ASP A 363 11.24 -19.99 42.42
N ARG A 364 11.54 -19.98 43.72
CA ARG A 364 11.67 -18.74 44.49
C ARG A 364 12.89 -17.90 44.13
N ARG A 365 13.93 -18.48 43.52
CA ARG A 365 15.10 -17.71 43.06
C ARG A 365 14.78 -16.92 41.80
N GLU A 366 13.94 -17.47 40.92
CA GLU A 366 13.43 -16.76 39.75
C GLU A 366 12.48 -15.63 40.20
N GLU A 367 11.54 -15.91 41.11
CA GLU A 367 10.66 -14.90 41.69
C GLU A 367 11.42 -13.79 42.42
N LEU A 368 12.49 -14.14 43.15
CA LEU A 368 13.36 -13.17 43.82
C LEU A 368 14.07 -12.29 42.79
N LEU A 369 14.57 -12.87 41.70
CA LEU A 369 15.23 -12.11 40.65
C LEU A 369 14.26 -11.16 39.95
N ASP A 370 13.06 -11.62 39.57
CA ASP A 370 11.99 -10.78 39.00
C ASP A 370 11.65 -9.62 39.94
N TYR A 371 11.46 -9.91 41.24
CA TYR A 371 11.20 -8.88 42.25
C TYR A 371 12.31 -7.83 42.29
N MET A 372 13.58 -8.26 42.33
CA MET A 372 14.70 -7.34 42.46
C MET A 372 14.86 -6.44 41.24
N GLU A 373 14.70 -6.99 40.04
CA GLU A 373 14.80 -6.24 38.78
C GLU A 373 13.67 -5.23 38.64
N GLN A 374 12.43 -5.65 38.89
CA GLN A 374 11.29 -4.75 38.91
C GLN A 374 11.50 -3.65 39.96
N ARG A 375 12.03 -4.01 41.13
CA ARG A 375 12.26 -3.04 42.21
C ARG A 375 13.36 -2.04 41.86
N ILE A 376 14.41 -2.46 41.14
CA ILE A 376 15.42 -1.55 40.58
C ILE A 376 14.76 -0.54 39.64
N GLU A 377 13.97 -1.01 38.66
CA GLU A 377 13.27 -0.13 37.71
C GLU A 377 12.34 0.87 38.42
N GLU A 378 11.57 0.41 39.41
CA GLU A 378 10.72 1.28 40.23
C GLU A 378 11.53 2.33 41.00
N LEU A 379 12.66 1.93 41.59
CA LEU A 379 13.54 2.84 42.31
C LEU A 379 14.23 3.83 41.39
N GLU A 380 14.58 3.46 40.15
CA GLU A 380 15.10 4.38 39.14
C GLU A 380 14.07 5.45 38.79
N VAL A 381 12.80 5.08 38.61
CA VAL A 381 11.71 6.03 38.36
C VAL A 381 11.51 6.96 39.56
N ILE A 382 11.52 6.42 40.78
CA ILE A 382 11.42 7.21 42.01
C ILE A 382 12.61 8.18 42.12
N PHE A 383 13.82 7.70 41.82
CA PHE A 383 15.04 8.50 41.81
C PHE A 383 14.91 9.66 40.82
N GLN A 384 14.53 9.39 39.57
CA GLN A 384 14.39 10.43 38.54
C GLN A 384 13.31 11.45 38.92
N ARG A 385 12.19 11.01 39.50
CA ARG A 385 11.10 11.89 39.92
C ARG A 385 11.52 12.86 41.03
N ASN A 386 12.31 12.40 41.99
CA ASN A 386 12.74 13.21 43.15
C ASN A 386 14.24 13.53 43.12
N ARG A 387 14.83 13.57 41.92
CA ARG A 387 16.27 13.61 41.70
C ARG A 387 16.99 14.71 42.48
N LYS A 388 16.41 15.91 42.50
CA LYS A 388 16.99 17.07 43.21
C LYS A 388 17.18 16.82 44.70
N VAL A 389 16.24 16.12 45.34
CA VAL A 389 16.31 15.78 46.77
C VAL A 389 17.46 14.81 47.01
N TYR A 390 17.48 13.70 46.27
CA TYR A 390 18.49 12.65 46.44
C TYR A 390 19.90 13.13 46.11
N GLU A 391 20.10 13.90 45.04
CA GLU A 391 21.40 14.49 44.69
C GLU A 391 21.89 15.47 45.76
N SER A 392 21.01 16.31 46.31
CA SER A 392 21.37 17.27 47.36
C SER A 392 21.75 16.58 48.67
N ILE A 393 20.99 15.56 49.08
CA ILE A 393 21.31 14.73 50.26
C ILE A 393 22.64 14.01 50.06
N SER A 394 22.89 13.45 48.88
CA SER A 394 24.16 12.78 48.55
C SER A 394 25.35 13.74 48.58
N ALA A 395 25.17 14.97 48.08
CA ALA A 395 26.20 16.02 48.14
C ALA A 395 26.50 16.44 49.59
N PHE A 396 25.46 16.58 50.42
CA PHE A 396 25.62 16.83 51.86
C PHE A 396 26.39 15.68 52.53
N GLN A 397 25.96 14.43 52.38
CA GLN A 397 26.64 13.27 52.98
C GLN A 397 28.10 13.16 52.51
N SER A 398 28.37 13.41 51.23
CA SER A 398 29.73 13.38 50.69
C SER A 398 30.63 14.46 51.30
N SER A 399 30.13 15.69 51.39
CA SER A 399 30.88 16.81 51.98
C SER A 399 31.08 16.65 53.50
N PHE A 400 30.07 16.14 54.21
CA PHE A 400 30.14 15.88 55.64
C PHE A 400 31.15 14.75 55.97
N ASN A 401 31.15 13.66 55.21
CA ASN A 401 32.15 12.60 55.34
C ASN A 401 33.57 13.11 55.05
N ALA A 402 33.74 13.98 54.04
CA ALA A 402 35.03 14.60 53.76
C ALA A 402 35.50 15.50 54.93
N LEU A 403 34.58 16.27 55.53
CA LEU A 403 34.84 17.07 56.72
C LEU A 403 35.31 16.18 57.90
N GLN A 404 34.60 15.09 58.19
CA GLN A 404 34.98 14.16 59.26
C GLN A 404 36.38 13.56 59.05
N LYS A 405 36.72 13.17 57.81
CA LYS A 405 38.07 12.67 57.47
C LYS A 405 39.15 13.74 57.69
N VAL A 406 38.87 15.00 57.41
CA VAL A 406 39.79 16.13 57.68
C VAL A 406 39.95 16.35 59.17
N GLU A 407 38.86 16.27 59.94
CA GLU A 407 38.93 16.38 61.40
C GLU A 407 39.69 15.23 62.05
N GLN A 408 39.59 14.01 61.51
CA GLN A 408 40.44 12.89 61.93
C GLN A 408 41.91 13.12 61.60
N ARG A 409 42.24 13.65 60.41
CA ARG A 409 43.62 14.02 60.04
C ARG A 409 44.20 15.09 60.98
N LEU A 410 43.40 16.04 61.45
CA LEU A 410 43.82 17.05 62.44
C LEU A 410 44.08 16.46 63.84
N LYS A 411 43.55 15.26 64.15
CA LYS A 411 43.80 14.55 65.42
C LYS A 411 45.11 13.76 65.39
N ASP A 412 45.69 13.50 64.22
CA ASP A 412 46.93 12.73 64.08
C ASP A 412 48.15 13.60 64.49
N PRO A 413 48.95 13.18 65.49
CA PRO A 413 50.15 13.91 65.93
C PRO A 413 51.18 14.17 64.81
N SER A 414 51.18 13.35 63.75
CA SER A 414 52.10 13.48 62.60
C SER A 414 51.90 14.78 61.80
N ILE A 415 50.75 15.43 61.92
CA ILE A 415 50.43 16.68 61.20
C ILE A 415 51.31 17.87 61.64
N LEU A 416 51.89 17.79 62.84
CA LEU A 416 52.79 18.80 63.41
C LEU A 416 54.25 18.64 62.96
N SER A 417 54.61 17.52 62.30
CA SER A 417 56.00 17.24 61.92
C SER A 417 56.56 18.15 60.82
N ASN A 418 55.69 18.71 59.96
CA ASN A 418 56.09 19.52 58.80
C ASN A 418 55.81 21.03 58.99
N ARG A 419 56.55 21.66 59.92
CA ARG A 419 56.71 23.13 60.10
C ARG A 419 55.46 23.98 59.76
N GLY A 420 54.29 23.61 60.27
CA GLY A 420 53.04 24.40 60.20
C GLY A 420 52.34 24.50 58.84
N GLY A 421 52.98 24.14 57.72
CA GLY A 421 52.41 24.28 56.38
C GLY A 421 51.29 23.28 56.08
N ILE A 422 51.42 22.03 56.56
CA ILE A 422 50.38 21.00 56.41
C ILE A 422 49.17 21.35 57.30
N LEU A 423 49.42 21.70 58.56
CA LEU A 423 48.37 22.12 59.49
C LEU A 423 47.53 23.28 58.94
N LEU A 424 48.18 24.32 58.41
CA LEU A 424 47.48 25.46 57.84
C LEU A 424 46.65 25.08 56.61
N LYS A 425 47.16 24.19 55.75
CA LYS A 425 46.42 23.69 54.58
C LYS A 425 45.21 22.85 55.00
N THR A 426 45.35 21.96 55.97
CA THR A 426 44.28 21.10 56.48
C THR A 426 43.22 21.91 57.25
N GLU A 427 43.61 22.93 58.01
CA GLU A 427 42.66 23.84 58.68
C GLU A 427 41.90 24.72 57.66
N LYS A 428 42.57 25.18 56.60
CA LYS A 428 41.93 25.90 55.49
C LYS A 428 40.95 24.99 54.72
N GLU A 429 41.33 23.73 54.49
CA GLU A 429 40.47 22.69 53.90
C GLU A 429 39.24 22.43 54.78
N LYS A 430 39.42 22.30 56.10
CA LYS A 430 38.32 22.19 57.07
C LYS A 430 37.37 23.38 56.96
N LYS A 431 37.89 24.62 56.99
CA LYS A 431 37.06 25.83 56.89
C LYS A 431 36.29 25.91 55.56
N ARG A 432 36.87 25.41 54.47
CA ARG A 432 36.18 25.31 53.17
C ARG A 432 35.06 24.28 53.23
N LEU A 433 35.35 23.07 53.72
CA LEU A 433 34.37 21.98 53.82
C LEU A 433 33.23 22.32 54.78
N LEU A 434 33.47 23.03 55.87
CA LEU A 434 32.41 23.53 56.75
C LEU A 434 31.41 24.41 55.99
N LYS A 435 31.91 25.34 55.15
CA LYS A 435 31.04 26.17 54.31
C LYS A 435 30.30 25.37 53.23
N GLU A 436 30.95 24.35 52.68
CA GLU A 436 30.33 23.45 51.69
C GLU A 436 29.23 22.61 52.33
N VAL A 437 29.44 22.06 53.53
CA VAL A 437 28.44 21.32 54.29
C VAL A 437 27.24 22.23 54.62
N GLU A 438 27.46 23.43 55.16
CA GLU A 438 26.38 24.39 55.43
C GLU A 438 25.60 24.78 54.17
N LYS A 439 26.29 24.87 53.03
CA LYS A 439 25.66 25.16 51.74
C LYS A 439 24.78 23.99 51.30
N TYR A 440 25.32 22.77 51.26
CA TYR A 440 24.58 21.59 50.81
C TYR A 440 23.46 21.19 51.77
N GLU A 441 23.59 21.47 53.07
CA GLU A 441 22.52 21.31 54.06
C GLU A 441 21.33 22.20 53.70
N LYS A 442 21.57 23.48 53.42
CA LYS A 442 20.51 24.42 52.99
C LYS A 442 19.90 24.05 51.65
N GLU A 443 20.71 23.59 50.68
CA GLU A 443 20.23 23.12 49.38
C GLU A 443 19.36 21.87 49.52
N ALA A 444 19.75 20.92 50.37
CA ALA A 444 18.96 19.73 50.67
C ALA A 444 17.63 20.09 51.35
N LEU A 445 17.64 20.98 52.34
CA LEU A 445 16.41 21.44 53.00
C LEU A 445 15.47 22.18 52.05
N ALA A 446 16.01 23.01 51.15
CA ALA A 446 15.21 23.67 50.14
C ALA A 446 14.56 22.66 49.19
N ALA A 447 15.34 21.69 48.69
CA ALA A 447 14.83 20.63 47.80
C ALA A 447 13.78 19.76 48.49
N ILE A 448 13.98 19.40 49.76
CA ILE A 448 13.00 18.65 50.56
C ILE A 448 11.74 19.47 50.77
N GLY A 449 11.84 20.75 51.12
CA GLY A 449 10.67 21.62 51.28
C GLY A 449 9.85 21.79 50.00
N GLU A 450 10.50 21.82 48.83
CA GLU A 450 9.80 21.78 47.54
C GLU A 450 9.05 20.45 47.34
N TYR A 451 9.69 19.32 47.62
CA TYR A 451 9.09 18.00 47.55
C TYR A 451 7.87 17.85 48.47
N GLU A 452 7.99 18.27 49.74
CA GLU A 452 6.92 18.17 50.73
C GLU A 452 5.72 19.05 50.36
N ARG A 453 5.98 20.23 49.78
CA ARG A 453 4.93 21.12 49.27
C ARG A 453 4.20 20.54 48.06
N GLU A 454 4.91 19.85 47.17
CA GLU A 454 4.31 19.22 45.99
C GLU A 454 3.51 17.96 46.37
N LYS A 455 4.02 17.15 47.30
CA LYS A 455 3.46 15.84 47.66
C LYS A 455 2.50 15.85 48.85
N GLY A 456 2.56 16.87 49.70
CA GLY A 456 1.76 16.96 50.93
C GLY A 456 2.12 15.91 51.99
N GLN A 457 3.32 15.33 51.92
CA GLN A 457 3.82 14.28 52.82
C GLN A 457 5.24 14.62 53.26
N PRO A 458 5.61 14.38 54.53
CA PRO A 458 6.97 14.65 55.01
C PRO A 458 7.97 13.70 54.35
N PHE A 459 9.15 14.20 54.03
CA PHE A 459 10.25 13.38 53.50
C PHE A 459 10.97 12.67 54.66
N LEU A 460 11.01 11.33 54.59
CA LEU A 460 11.62 10.49 55.62
C LEU A 460 12.82 9.75 55.05
N LEU A 461 13.87 9.65 55.86
CA LEU A 461 15.06 8.84 55.57
C LEU A 461 14.81 7.36 55.90
N SER A 462 15.77 6.49 55.55
CA SER A 462 15.67 5.03 55.73
C SER A 462 15.37 4.60 57.17
N ASN A 463 15.79 5.40 58.15
CA ASN A 463 15.58 5.20 59.58
C ASN A 463 14.27 5.79 60.12
N GLY A 464 13.40 6.33 59.25
CA GLY A 464 12.12 6.94 59.62
C GLY A 464 12.22 8.35 60.21
N LYS A 465 13.40 8.97 60.20
CA LYS A 465 13.61 10.34 60.70
C LYS A 465 13.54 11.36 59.56
N THR A 466 13.26 12.62 59.91
CA THR A 466 13.39 13.74 58.95
C THR A 466 14.87 14.06 58.72
N PHE A 467 15.17 14.75 57.61
CA PHE A 467 16.54 15.13 57.30
C PHE A 467 17.15 16.03 58.37
N ASP A 468 16.41 17.03 58.88
CA ASP A 468 16.86 17.91 59.98
C ASP A 468 17.31 17.13 61.22
N GLN A 469 16.49 16.16 61.65
CA GLN A 469 16.78 15.35 62.85
C GLN A 469 18.04 14.50 62.66
N ALA A 470 18.22 13.92 61.46
CA ALA A 470 19.39 13.12 61.15
C ALA A 470 20.66 13.97 61.07
N VAL A 471 20.58 15.17 60.49
CA VAL A 471 21.71 16.11 60.44
C VAL A 471 22.12 16.57 61.84
N GLU A 472 21.16 16.93 62.69
CA GLU A 472 21.44 17.34 64.08
C GLU A 472 22.10 16.20 64.88
N GLU A 473 21.62 14.97 64.72
CA GLU A 473 22.22 13.78 65.34
C GLU A 473 23.64 13.53 64.82
N GLN A 474 23.88 13.65 63.50
CA GLN A 474 25.21 13.53 62.91
C GLN A 474 26.18 14.58 63.46
N TRP A 475 25.75 15.83 63.62
CA TRP A 475 26.53 16.89 64.25
C TRP A 475 26.79 16.65 65.73
N ASN A 476 25.79 16.16 66.47
CA ASN A 476 25.91 15.83 67.89
C ASN A 476 26.92 14.69 68.12
N VAL A 477 26.86 13.63 67.29
CA VAL A 477 27.84 12.54 67.32
C VAL A 477 29.25 13.06 67.04
N ALA A 478 29.42 13.92 66.02
CA ALA A 478 30.71 14.55 65.74
C ALA A 478 31.21 15.41 66.92
N ALA A 479 30.33 16.19 67.56
CA ALA A 479 30.66 17.01 68.72
C ALA A 479 31.06 16.17 69.95
N VAL A 480 30.41 15.02 70.18
CA VAL A 480 30.78 14.07 71.25
C VAL A 480 32.14 13.44 70.97
N GLN A 481 32.42 13.03 69.73
CA GLN A 481 33.74 12.52 69.32
C GLN A 481 34.86 13.57 69.48
N MET A 482 34.53 14.86 69.39
CA MET A 482 35.45 15.97 69.67
C MET A 482 35.68 16.21 71.18
N ARG A 483 34.68 15.94 72.03
CA ARG A 483 34.82 16.07 73.50
C ARG A 483 35.52 14.88 74.13
N GLY A 484 35.26 13.65 73.67
CA GLY A 484 35.87 12.42 74.21
C GLY A 484 37.38 12.33 74.01
N THR A 485 37.94 13.00 72.99
CA THR A 485 39.40 13.05 72.77
C THR A 485 40.12 14.04 73.70
N ARG A 486 39.40 15.02 74.28
CA ARG A 486 39.98 15.93 75.28
C ARG A 486 40.09 15.31 76.68
N SER A 487 39.32 14.27 77.00
CA SER A 487 39.35 13.66 78.34
C SER A 487 40.46 12.61 78.52
N LEU A 488 41.14 12.18 77.45
CA LEU A 488 42.22 11.18 77.51
C LEU A 488 43.63 11.78 77.65
N SER A 489 43.78 13.11 77.68
CA SER A 489 45.09 13.77 77.79
C SER A 489 45.47 14.26 79.20
N VAL A 490 44.73 13.89 80.27
CA VAL A 490 44.98 14.36 81.65
C VAL A 490 45.24 13.22 82.65
N ALA A 491 45.67 12.04 82.20
CA ALA A 491 46.11 10.95 83.09
C ALA A 491 47.60 10.67 82.89
N GLY A 492 48.47 11.52 83.46
CA GLY A 492 49.91 11.34 83.31
C GLY A 492 50.76 12.34 84.11
N ARG A 493 50.58 12.43 85.43
CA ARG A 493 51.64 12.95 86.33
C ARG A 493 51.81 12.02 87.54
N ARG A 494 52.92 11.28 87.55
CA ARG A 494 53.54 10.73 88.77
C ARG A 494 54.25 11.86 89.53
N PRO A 495 54.25 11.89 90.87
CA PRO A 495 55.18 12.70 91.63
C PRO A 495 56.48 11.93 91.86
N THR A 496 57.61 12.52 91.48
CA THR A 496 58.95 12.05 91.85
C THR A 496 59.41 12.79 93.12
N SER A 497 59.72 12.02 94.15
CA SER A 497 60.49 12.43 95.32
C SER A 497 61.90 12.89 94.92
N GLY A 498 62.42 13.91 95.60
CA GLY A 498 63.73 14.48 95.35
C GLY A 498 64.15 15.43 96.46
N THR A 499 64.65 14.84 97.53
CA THR A 499 65.39 15.42 98.66
C THR A 499 66.39 16.51 98.26
N ARG A 500 66.53 17.57 99.07
CA ARG A 500 67.82 18.21 99.35
C ARG A 500 67.86 18.90 100.72
N PRO A 501 69.02 18.90 101.42
CA PRO A 501 69.14 19.23 102.84
C PRO A 501 69.75 20.62 103.07
N THR A 502 69.48 21.25 104.23
CA THR A 502 70.48 21.96 105.07
C THR A 502 69.87 22.45 106.40
N THR A 503 70.40 21.91 107.50
CA THR A 503 70.86 22.55 108.76
C THR A 503 70.33 23.99 109.05
N GLN A 504 69.51 24.18 110.11
CA GLN A 504 69.87 24.69 111.47
C GLN A 504 70.23 26.19 111.44
N ILE A 505 69.65 27.16 112.17
CA ILE A 505 69.44 27.42 113.62
C ILE A 505 68.48 28.66 113.63
N CYS A 506 67.47 28.79 114.49
CA CYS A 506 67.53 29.19 115.90
C CYS A 506 66.15 29.04 116.55
#